data_AF-A0A534BVH8-F1
#
_entry.id   AF-A0A534BVH8-F1
#
_cell.length_a   1.000
_cell.length_b   1.000
_cell.length_c   1.000
_cell.angle_alpha   90.00
_cell.angle_beta   90.00
_cell.angle_gamma   90.00
#
_symmetry.space_group_name_H-M   'P 1'
#
loop_
_entity.id
_entity.type
_entity.pdbx_description
1 polymer ?
#
loop_
_entity_poly.entity_id
_entity_poly.type
_entity_poly.pdbx_seq_one_letter_code
_entity_poly.pdbx_strand_id
1 'polypeptide(L)'
;MATAVSGEQRCGALGADVYVRGYLRRYAELVGDSPEELLGLYARDGQVTRPDLTRIPHREPPDGAAWLGLPALLGLAGFALIALLAWVLTVQGENPQPLAGASPAPEARAAATAPVADGVPLAPPGTRTQLDLKFSALSWAEVSDASGTLLLQGLFASGASRTLSGAPPLRVTVGNTPVVTLEVNGRPVLIEGLARRDGTAHVLIDAEGHASPAPPRLAHGD
;
A
#
# COMPACT_ATOMS: atom_id res chain seq x y z
N MET A 1 22.11 64.83 10.70
CA MET A 1 21.37 64.09 11.75
C MET A 1 20.54 63.02 11.05
N ALA A 2 20.89 61.76 11.28
CA ALA A 2 20.34 60.60 10.60
C ALA A 2 18.94 60.24 11.14
N THR A 3 17.97 60.01 10.25
CA THR A 3 16.69 59.37 10.58
C THR A 3 16.71 57.92 10.10
N ALA A 4 17.32 57.06 10.92
CA ALA A 4 17.13 55.63 10.84
C ALA A 4 15.79 55.30 11.54
N VAL A 5 14.71 55.19 10.77
CA VAL A 5 13.42 54.69 11.28
C VAL A 5 13.39 53.18 11.10
N SER A 6 13.76 52.52 12.20
CA SER A 6 13.49 51.15 12.64
C SER A 6 12.59 50.30 11.74
N GLY A 7 13.18 49.28 11.12
CA GLY A 7 12.54 48.27 10.27
C GLY A 7 12.13 46.98 11.00
N GLU A 8 11.88 47.01 12.32
CA GLU A 8 11.81 45.76 13.12
C GLU A 8 10.42 45.39 13.66
N GLN A 9 9.34 46.12 13.35
CA GLN A 9 8.01 45.86 13.93
C GLN A 9 6.90 45.50 12.93
N ARG A 10 7.20 44.66 11.91
CA ARG A 10 6.16 44.15 10.98
C ARG A 10 6.16 42.65 10.75
N CYS A 11 7.02 41.86 11.39
CA CYS A 11 7.11 40.42 11.12
C CYS A 11 5.88 39.62 11.60
N GLY A 12 5.20 40.06 12.67
CA GLY A 12 4.01 39.37 13.20
C GLY A 12 2.71 39.57 12.42
N ALA A 13 2.69 40.51 11.46
CA ALA A 13 1.54 40.81 10.61
C ALA A 13 1.70 40.29 9.17
N LEU A 14 2.82 39.63 8.85
CA LEU A 14 3.03 38.96 7.57
C LEU A 14 2.22 37.65 7.60
N GLY A 15 0.92 37.75 7.37
CA GLY A 15 0.02 36.60 7.33
C GLY A 15 0.40 35.58 6.26
N ALA A 16 -0.29 34.43 6.25
CA ALA A 16 -0.10 33.35 5.27
C ALA A 16 -0.01 33.85 3.81
N ASP A 17 -0.70 34.94 3.50
CA ASP A 17 -0.68 35.63 2.21
C ASP A 17 0.74 36.03 1.73
N VAL A 18 1.60 36.51 2.62
CA VAL A 18 2.98 36.93 2.26
C VAL A 18 3.82 35.72 1.85
N TYR A 19 3.64 34.60 2.56
CA TYR A 19 4.31 33.35 2.25
C TYR A 19 3.86 32.79 0.90
N VAL A 20 2.55 32.80 0.64
CA VAL A 20 1.98 32.36 -0.65
C VAL A 20 2.52 33.20 -1.81
N ARG A 21 2.56 34.53 -1.68
CA ARG A 21 3.14 35.41 -2.70
C ARG A 21 4.63 35.13 -2.94
N GLY A 22 5.39 34.81 -1.89
CA GLY A 22 6.79 34.41 -2.02
C GLY A 22 6.98 33.13 -2.83
N TYR A 23 6.18 32.10 -2.54
CA TYR A 23 6.22 30.83 -3.27
C TYR A 23 5.77 30.98 -4.72
N LEU A 24 4.69 31.72 -4.97
CA LEU A 24 4.18 31.97 -6.32
C LEU A 24 5.24 32.63 -7.22
N ARG A 25 5.98 33.61 -6.68
CA ARG A 25 7.08 34.24 -7.42
C ARG A 25 8.16 33.22 -7.79
N ARG A 26 8.55 32.35 -6.85
CA ARG A 26 9.57 31.34 -7.10
C ARG A 26 9.14 30.29 -8.13
N TYR A 27 7.88 29.88 -8.10
CA TYR A 27 7.33 28.97 -9.09
C TYR A 27 7.23 29.60 -10.48
N ALA A 28 6.81 30.87 -10.56
CA ALA A 28 6.78 31.61 -11.82
C ALA A 28 8.18 31.67 -12.47
N GLU A 29 9.22 31.99 -11.67
CA GLU A 29 10.62 31.99 -12.13
C GLU A 29 11.08 30.61 -12.65
N LEU A 30 10.67 29.52 -11.99
CA LEU A 30 11.05 28.16 -12.40
C LEU A 30 10.36 27.70 -13.68
N VAL A 31 9.11 28.15 -13.89
CA VAL A 31 8.30 27.80 -15.07
C VAL A 31 8.57 28.75 -16.24
N GLY A 32 9.26 29.87 -16.00
CA GLY A 32 9.54 30.90 -17.01
C GLY A 32 8.34 31.80 -17.31
N ASP A 33 7.37 31.83 -16.41
CA ASP A 33 6.14 32.60 -16.51
C ASP A 33 6.29 33.95 -15.79
N SER A 34 5.44 34.94 -16.09
CA SER A 34 5.57 36.26 -15.47
C SER A 34 5.07 36.26 -14.01
N PRO A 35 5.93 36.58 -13.03
CA PRO A 35 5.53 36.56 -11.61
C PRO A 35 4.47 37.61 -11.29
N GLU A 36 4.46 38.74 -11.98
CA GLU A 36 3.53 39.85 -11.75
C GLU A 36 2.10 39.48 -12.15
N GLU A 37 1.93 38.73 -13.24
CA GLU A 37 0.61 38.30 -13.71
C GLU A 37 0.01 37.25 -12.78
N LEU A 38 0.80 36.26 -12.38
CA LEU A 38 0.39 35.23 -11.41
C LEU A 38 0.05 35.84 -10.04
N LEU A 39 0.84 36.80 -9.57
CA LEU A 39 0.55 37.51 -8.33
C LEU A 39 -0.68 38.41 -8.46
N GLY A 40 -0.91 39.00 -9.64
CA GLY A 40 -2.10 39.80 -9.95
C GLY A 40 -3.38 38.97 -9.96
N LEU A 41 -3.35 37.77 -10.52
CA LEU A 41 -4.46 36.81 -10.48
C LEU A 41 -4.75 36.36 -9.04
N TYR A 42 -3.71 35.99 -8.30
CA TYR A 42 -3.86 35.63 -6.89
C TYR A 42 -4.39 36.78 -6.03
N ALA A 43 -3.98 38.04 -6.26
CA ALA A 43 -4.50 39.18 -5.51
C ALA A 43 -5.99 39.49 -5.81
N ARG A 44 -6.49 39.10 -6.97
CA ARG A 44 -7.91 39.25 -7.34
C ARG A 44 -8.79 38.15 -6.73
N ASP A 45 -8.29 36.92 -6.66
CA ASP A 45 -9.08 35.74 -6.28
C ASP A 45 -8.70 35.12 -4.92
N GLY A 46 -7.66 35.64 -4.25
CA GLY A 46 -6.90 35.00 -3.17
C GLY A 46 -7.57 34.82 -1.81
N GLN A 47 -8.90 34.75 -1.72
CA GLN A 47 -9.54 34.29 -0.49
C GLN A 47 -9.56 32.76 -0.43
N VAL A 48 -8.43 32.18 -0.02
CA VAL A 48 -8.38 30.75 0.30
C VAL A 48 -9.19 30.51 1.57
N THR A 49 -10.38 29.91 1.42
CA THR A 49 -11.19 29.48 2.56
C THR A 49 -10.38 28.46 3.34
N ARG A 50 -10.11 28.72 4.62
CA ARG A 50 -9.31 27.81 5.46
C ARG A 50 -10.04 26.45 5.50
N PRO A 51 -9.47 25.38 4.92
CA PRO A 51 -10.12 24.08 4.98
C PRO A 51 -10.25 23.68 6.45
N ASP A 52 -11.41 23.14 6.81
CA ASP A 52 -11.64 22.63 8.15
C ASP A 52 -10.80 21.36 8.35
N LEU A 53 -9.61 21.54 8.92
CA LEU A 53 -8.67 20.47 9.21
C LEU A 53 -9.15 19.55 10.34
N THR A 54 -10.27 19.87 10.99
CA THR A 54 -10.87 19.01 12.03
C THR A 54 -11.76 17.92 11.44
N ARG A 55 -12.15 18.04 10.16
CA ARG A 55 -12.95 17.04 9.46
C ARG A 55 -12.08 16.17 8.57
N ILE A 56 -11.80 14.94 9.01
CA ILE A 56 -11.23 13.90 8.13
C ILE A 56 -12.36 13.50 7.16
N PRO A 57 -12.20 13.68 5.82
CA PRO A 57 -13.20 13.23 4.88
C PRO A 57 -13.30 11.70 4.93
N HIS A 58 -14.41 11.17 5.42
CA HIS A 58 -14.76 9.78 5.21
C HIS A 58 -15.16 9.60 3.74
N ARG A 59 -14.53 8.66 3.03
CA ARG A 59 -15.09 8.16 1.78
C ARG A 59 -16.40 7.46 2.15
N GLU A 60 -17.53 8.07 1.84
CA GLU A 60 -18.79 7.34 1.81
C GLU A 60 -18.65 6.22 0.76
N PRO A 61 -18.91 4.95 1.13
CA PRO A 61 -19.01 3.89 0.13
C PRO A 61 -20.12 4.31 -0.87
N PRO A 62 -19.94 4.08 -2.18
CA PRO A 62 -20.92 4.53 -3.16
C PRO A 62 -22.27 3.85 -2.93
N ASP A 63 -23.23 4.62 -2.42
CA ASP A 63 -24.65 4.29 -2.35
C ASP A 63 -25.24 4.27 -3.77
N GLY A 64 -24.91 3.24 -4.54
CA GLY A 64 -25.32 3.20 -5.95
C GLY A 64 -25.04 1.92 -6.72
N ALA A 65 -24.33 0.95 -6.14
CA ALA A 65 -24.05 -0.32 -6.84
C ALA A 65 -25.27 -1.24 -6.99
N ALA A 66 -26.44 -0.90 -6.44
CA ALA A 66 -27.65 -1.73 -6.48
C ALA A 66 -28.52 -1.56 -7.74
N TRP A 67 -28.31 -0.53 -8.57
CA TRP A 67 -29.12 -0.31 -9.79
C TRP A 67 -28.58 -1.06 -11.03
N LEU A 68 -27.28 -1.38 -11.07
CA LEU A 68 -26.67 -2.05 -12.23
C LEU A 68 -26.90 -3.57 -12.28
N GLY A 69 -27.60 -4.15 -11.31
CA GLY A 69 -27.75 -5.60 -11.18
C GLY A 69 -28.58 -6.26 -12.29
N LEU A 70 -29.66 -5.63 -12.77
CA LEU A 70 -30.58 -6.26 -13.72
C LEU A 70 -30.14 -6.18 -15.20
N PRO A 71 -29.75 -5.01 -15.76
CA PRO A 71 -29.36 -4.92 -17.16
C PRO A 71 -27.98 -5.54 -17.44
N ALA A 72 -27.05 -5.50 -16.46
CA ALA A 72 -25.74 -6.15 -16.61
C ALA A 72 -25.83 -7.68 -16.60
N LEU A 73 -26.74 -8.27 -15.82
CA LEU A 73 -27.03 -9.72 -15.84
C LEU A 73 -27.67 -10.16 -17.16
N LEU A 74 -28.59 -9.38 -17.72
CA LEU A 74 -29.21 -9.66 -19.02
C LEU A 74 -28.18 -9.58 -20.16
N GLY A 75 -27.29 -8.58 -20.14
CA GLY A 75 -26.19 -8.48 -21.09
C GLY A 75 -25.22 -9.66 -20.99
N LEU A 76 -24.83 -10.06 -19.76
CA LEU A 76 -23.94 -11.20 -19.52
C LEU A 76 -24.59 -12.53 -19.91
N ALA A 77 -25.86 -12.73 -19.58
CA ALA A 77 -26.61 -13.93 -19.96
C ALA A 77 -26.76 -14.04 -21.47
N GLY A 78 -27.06 -12.94 -22.18
CA GLY A 78 -27.10 -12.91 -23.63
C GLY A 78 -25.75 -13.23 -24.27
N PHE A 79 -24.66 -12.65 -23.76
CA PHE A 79 -23.31 -12.94 -24.23
C PHE A 79 -22.89 -14.41 -23.97
N ALA A 80 -23.21 -14.95 -22.80
CA ALA A 80 -22.97 -16.35 -22.47
C ALA A 80 -23.75 -17.31 -23.40
N LEU A 81 -24.98 -16.96 -23.76
CA LEU A 81 -25.80 -17.76 -24.66
C LEU A 81 -25.25 -17.74 -26.10
N ILE A 82 -24.75 -16.59 -26.56
CA ILE A 82 -24.08 -16.45 -27.86
C ILE A 82 -22.76 -17.22 -27.89
N ALA A 83 -21.96 -17.13 -26.81
CA ALA A 83 -20.71 -17.88 -26.68
C ALA A 83 -20.97 -19.40 -26.60
N LEU A 84 -22.00 -19.84 -25.88
CA LEU A 84 -22.42 -21.24 -25.82
C LEU A 84 -22.89 -21.72 -27.19
N LEU A 85 -23.65 -20.92 -27.92
CA LEU A 85 -24.08 -21.25 -29.28
C LEU A 85 -22.88 -21.37 -30.22
N ALA A 86 -21.94 -20.43 -30.18
CA ALA A 86 -20.69 -20.50 -30.94
C ALA A 86 -19.83 -21.72 -30.58
N TRP A 87 -19.75 -22.08 -29.29
CA TRP A 87 -19.08 -23.30 -28.82
C TRP A 87 -19.79 -24.56 -29.35
N VAL A 88 -21.11 -24.65 -29.26
CA VAL A 88 -21.89 -25.80 -29.80
C VAL A 88 -21.72 -25.94 -31.31
N LEU A 89 -21.68 -24.83 -32.05
CA LEU A 89 -21.43 -24.84 -33.51
C LEU A 89 -19.99 -25.23 -33.87
N THR A 90 -19.00 -25.00 -33.00
CA THR A 90 -17.59 -25.34 -33.25
C THR A 90 -17.20 -26.74 -32.75
N VAL A 91 -17.92 -27.31 -31.78
CA VAL A 91 -17.60 -28.62 -31.15
C VAL A 91 -18.22 -29.82 -31.88
N GLN A 92 -19.08 -29.63 -32.88
CA GLN A 92 -19.63 -30.72 -33.72
C GLN A 92 -18.58 -31.47 -34.56
N GLY A 93 -17.31 -31.04 -34.56
CA GLY A 93 -16.25 -31.58 -35.43
C GLY A 93 -15.24 -32.52 -34.78
N GLU A 94 -15.37 -32.93 -33.51
CA GLU A 94 -14.31 -33.68 -32.83
C GLU A 94 -14.81 -35.00 -32.23
N ASN A 95 -14.58 -36.08 -32.99
CA ASN A 95 -14.73 -37.47 -32.57
C ASN A 95 -13.48 -37.90 -31.77
N PRO A 96 -13.60 -38.45 -30.54
CA PRO A 96 -12.46 -38.80 -29.70
C PRO A 96 -11.94 -40.22 -30.00
N GLN A 97 -10.62 -40.42 -29.96
CA GLN A 97 -10.02 -41.74 -29.78
C GLN A 97 -9.19 -41.78 -28.49
N PRO A 98 -9.51 -42.69 -27.54
CA PRO A 98 -8.65 -42.97 -26.40
C PRO A 98 -7.65 -44.06 -26.76
N LEU A 99 -6.36 -43.83 -26.53
CA LEU A 99 -5.41 -44.91 -26.32
C LEU A 99 -4.87 -44.87 -24.89
N ALA A 100 -5.09 -46.01 -24.23
CA ALA A 100 -4.73 -46.30 -22.87
C ALA A 100 -3.22 -46.50 -22.68
N GLY A 101 -2.78 -46.25 -21.45
CA GLY A 101 -1.91 -47.19 -20.75
C GLY A 101 -0.42 -46.89 -20.78
N ALA A 102 0.10 -46.41 -19.66
CA ALA A 102 1.11 -47.13 -18.88
C ALA A 102 1.42 -46.38 -17.58
N SER A 103 1.04 -46.97 -16.45
CA SER A 103 1.75 -46.83 -15.17
C SER A 103 2.83 -47.92 -15.13
N PRO A 104 4.01 -47.66 -14.55
CA PRO A 104 4.19 -47.96 -13.12
C PRO A 104 5.03 -46.92 -12.35
N ALA A 105 4.54 -46.57 -11.16
CA ALA A 105 5.09 -46.87 -9.82
C ALA A 105 6.64 -46.86 -9.53
N PRO A 106 7.04 -46.67 -8.25
CA PRO A 106 8.09 -45.72 -7.84
C PRO A 106 9.30 -46.37 -7.11
N GLU A 107 10.41 -45.62 -7.00
CA GLU A 107 11.59 -45.89 -6.14
C GLU A 107 12.47 -44.60 -6.17
N ALA A 108 13.25 -44.16 -5.18
CA ALA A 108 13.69 -44.70 -3.90
C ALA A 108 14.21 -43.55 -3.01
N ARG A 109 14.44 -43.89 -1.74
CA ARG A 109 14.79 -43.09 -0.57
C ARG A 109 16.31 -43.01 -0.33
N ALA A 110 16.82 -41.93 0.26
CA ALA A 110 17.96 -41.88 1.23
C ALA A 110 18.29 -40.42 1.63
N ALA A 111 18.12 -40.02 2.90
CA ALA A 111 19.12 -39.96 3.99
C ALA A 111 20.06 -38.72 3.88
N ALA A 112 19.83 -37.64 4.65
CA ALA A 112 20.36 -37.38 6.01
C ALA A 112 21.90 -37.29 6.09
N THR A 113 22.45 -36.15 6.55
CA THR A 113 23.18 -35.93 7.83
C THR A 113 24.02 -34.62 7.75
N ALA A 114 23.94 -33.76 8.77
CA ALA A 114 24.89 -32.67 9.08
C ALA A 114 26.17 -33.29 9.79
N PRO A 115 27.15 -32.61 10.47
CA PRO A 115 27.07 -31.29 11.10
C PRO A 115 28.39 -30.46 11.38
N VAL A 116 28.20 -29.29 12.00
CA VAL A 116 28.97 -28.52 13.04
C VAL A 116 30.41 -27.97 12.81
N ALA A 117 30.58 -26.65 13.03
CA ALA A 117 31.39 -26.01 14.11
C ALA A 117 31.49 -24.48 13.90
N ASP A 118 31.65 -23.57 14.87
CA ASP A 118 31.25 -23.37 16.28
C ASP A 118 31.70 -21.91 16.62
N GLY A 119 31.04 -21.22 17.56
CA GLY A 119 31.52 -19.91 18.06
C GLY A 119 30.51 -18.90 18.65
N VAL A 120 30.00 -19.17 19.87
CA VAL A 120 29.65 -18.28 21.04
C VAL A 120 28.84 -16.95 20.87
N PRO A 121 28.06 -16.49 21.89
CA PRO A 121 26.61 -16.35 21.77
C PRO A 121 26.13 -14.89 21.75
N LEU A 122 25.52 -14.52 20.64
CA LEU A 122 24.52 -13.45 20.51
C LEU A 122 23.27 -14.13 19.95
N ALA A 123 22.07 -13.64 20.27
CA ALA A 123 20.78 -14.22 19.83
C ALA A 123 20.84 -14.79 18.39
N PRO A 124 20.27 -15.98 18.12
CA PRO A 124 20.69 -16.83 17.01
C PRO A 124 20.69 -16.10 15.66
N PRO A 125 21.84 -16.01 14.97
CA PRO A 125 21.87 -15.59 13.57
C PRO A 125 21.20 -16.69 12.74
N GLY A 126 20.05 -16.38 12.13
CA GLY A 126 19.47 -17.25 11.11
C GLY A 126 17.95 -17.49 11.19
N THR A 127 17.27 -17.07 12.25
CA THR A 127 15.80 -17.20 12.29
C THR A 127 15.17 -16.11 11.42
N ARG A 128 14.98 -16.42 10.14
CA ARG A 128 14.16 -15.63 9.24
C ARG A 128 12.69 -16.00 9.44
N THR A 129 11.86 -14.99 9.60
CA THR A 129 10.41 -15.13 9.67
C THR A 129 9.84 -14.99 8.27
N GLN A 130 9.08 -15.98 7.82
CA GLN A 130 8.34 -15.88 6.56
C GLN A 130 7.04 -15.11 6.81
N LEU A 131 6.80 -14.08 6.00
CA LEU A 131 5.60 -13.27 6.03
C LEU A 131 4.89 -13.35 4.67
N ASP A 132 3.64 -13.78 4.71
CA ASP A 132 2.73 -13.81 3.58
C ASP A 132 1.69 -12.69 3.73
N LEU A 133 1.53 -11.88 2.69
CA LEU A 133 0.53 -10.82 2.60
C LEU A 133 -0.42 -11.16 1.45
N LYS A 134 -1.73 -11.11 1.70
CA LYS A 134 -2.76 -11.26 0.67
C LYS A 134 -3.67 -10.04 0.66
N PHE A 135 -3.94 -9.53 -0.54
CA PHE A 135 -4.67 -8.28 -0.76
C PHE A 135 -6.01 -8.57 -1.44
N SER A 136 -7.13 -8.29 -0.79
CA SER A 136 -8.48 -8.45 -1.38
C SER A 136 -8.96 -7.22 -2.14
N ALA A 137 -8.32 -6.06 -1.95
CA ALA A 137 -8.51 -4.84 -2.74
C ALA A 137 -7.21 -4.02 -2.83
N LEU A 138 -7.27 -2.84 -3.46
CA LEU A 138 -6.13 -1.95 -3.58
C LEU A 138 -5.62 -1.50 -2.20
N SER A 139 -4.33 -1.69 -1.93
CA SER A 139 -3.71 -1.37 -0.65
C SER A 139 -2.23 -1.03 -0.81
N TRP A 140 -1.75 -0.05 -0.05
CA TRP A 140 -0.33 0.21 0.11
C TRP A 140 0.24 -0.71 1.17
N ALA A 141 1.42 -1.30 0.91
CA ALA A 141 2.16 -2.03 1.94
C ALA A 141 3.65 -1.69 1.88
N GLU A 142 4.25 -1.62 3.08
CA GLU A 142 5.67 -1.48 3.30
C GLU A 142 6.10 -2.49 4.37
N VAL A 143 7.17 -3.23 4.11
CA VAL A 143 7.73 -4.22 5.03
C VAL A 143 9.24 -4.02 5.12
N SER A 144 9.77 -3.86 6.33
CA SER A 144 11.20 -3.86 6.61
C SER A 144 11.54 -4.86 7.72
N ASP A 145 12.76 -5.38 7.70
CA ASP A 145 13.26 -6.24 8.77
C ASP A 145 13.83 -5.46 9.97
N ALA A 146 14.31 -6.20 10.98
CA ALA A 146 14.93 -5.63 12.17
C ALA A 146 16.22 -4.83 11.91
N SER A 147 16.91 -5.09 10.79
CA SER A 147 18.09 -4.32 10.38
C SER A 147 17.72 -2.98 9.73
N GLY A 148 16.44 -2.76 9.44
CA GLY A 148 15.93 -1.62 8.68
C GLY A 148 15.98 -1.84 7.17
N THR A 149 16.33 -3.04 6.70
CA THR A 149 16.34 -3.36 5.27
C THR A 149 14.91 -3.45 4.76
N LEU A 150 14.60 -2.67 3.72
CA LEU A 150 13.29 -2.67 3.06
C LEU A 150 13.13 -3.94 2.22
N LEU A 151 12.15 -4.77 2.56
CA LEU A 151 11.84 -6.03 1.86
C LEU A 151 10.75 -5.85 0.80
N LEU A 152 9.80 -4.95 1.05
CA LEU A 152 8.67 -4.68 0.16
C LEU A 152 8.21 -3.24 0.34
N GLN A 153 7.85 -2.59 -0.77
CA GLN A 153 7.15 -1.32 -0.75
C GLN A 153 6.34 -1.17 -2.04
N GLY A 154 5.09 -0.71 -1.94
CA GLY A 154 4.29 -0.41 -3.12
C GLY A 154 2.79 -0.47 -2.90
N LEU A 155 2.07 -0.22 -4.00
CA LEU A 155 0.63 -0.36 -4.08
C LEU A 155 0.29 -1.70 -4.73
N PHE A 156 -0.53 -2.50 -4.08
CA PHE A 156 -0.91 -3.85 -4.51
C PHE A 156 -2.39 -3.90 -4.83
N ALA A 157 -2.73 -4.51 -5.97
CA ALA A 157 -4.12 -4.67 -6.42
C ALA A 157 -4.82 -5.86 -5.74
N SER A 158 -6.13 -5.96 -5.95
CA SER A 158 -6.92 -7.12 -5.52
C SER A 158 -6.36 -8.42 -6.11
N GLY A 159 -6.35 -9.48 -5.30
CA GLY A 159 -5.82 -10.80 -5.65
C GLY A 159 -4.29 -10.92 -5.57
N ALA A 160 -3.56 -9.81 -5.34
CA ALA A 160 -2.12 -9.87 -5.17
C ALA A 160 -1.74 -10.67 -3.91
N SER A 161 -0.64 -11.41 -3.99
CA SER A 161 -0.01 -12.09 -2.85
C SER A 161 1.49 -11.84 -2.84
N ARG A 162 2.07 -11.63 -1.67
CA ARG A 162 3.51 -11.39 -1.48
C ARG A 162 4.03 -12.27 -0.36
N THR A 163 5.05 -13.05 -0.66
CA THR A 163 5.77 -13.88 0.30
C THR A 163 7.17 -13.32 0.46
N LEU A 164 7.56 -13.02 1.71
CA LEU A 164 8.84 -12.41 2.05
C LEU A 164 9.47 -13.17 3.22
N SER A 165 10.76 -12.97 3.43
CA SER A 165 11.48 -13.50 4.58
C SER A 165 12.47 -12.48 5.09
N GLY A 166 12.45 -12.21 6.40
CA GLY A 166 13.30 -11.21 7.02
C GLY A 166 13.61 -11.54 8.48
N ALA A 167 14.57 -10.82 9.06
CA ALA A 167 14.87 -10.94 10.48
C ALA A 167 13.76 -10.26 11.31
N PRO A 168 13.17 -10.94 12.30
CA PRO A 168 12.18 -10.35 13.19
C PRO A 168 12.84 -9.35 14.18
N PRO A 169 12.09 -8.36 14.71
CA PRO A 169 10.70 -8.08 14.36
C PRO A 169 10.57 -7.44 12.97
N LEU A 170 9.62 -7.94 12.18
CA LEU A 170 9.25 -7.34 10.91
C LEU A 170 8.40 -6.11 11.19
N ARG A 171 8.79 -4.96 10.65
CA ARG A 171 7.98 -3.76 10.68
C ARG A 171 7.12 -3.74 9.43
N VAL A 172 5.81 -3.73 9.63
CA VAL A 172 4.82 -3.77 8.56
C VAL A 172 3.94 -2.53 8.66
N THR A 173 3.82 -1.81 7.55
CA THR A 173 2.87 -0.72 7.38
C THR A 173 1.91 -1.09 6.27
N VAL A 174 0.62 -1.05 6.54
CA VAL A 174 -0.43 -1.39 5.58
C VAL A 174 -1.49 -0.29 5.58
N GLY A 175 -1.86 0.19 4.39
CA GLY A 175 -3.01 1.06 4.18
C GLY A 175 -4.25 0.25 3.82
N ASN A 176 -5.45 0.77 4.08
CA ASN A 176 -6.70 0.03 3.88
C ASN A 176 -6.67 -1.35 4.59
N THR A 177 -6.34 -1.35 5.88
CA THR A 177 -6.12 -2.55 6.70
C THR A 177 -7.18 -3.66 6.54
N PRO A 178 -8.50 -3.37 6.44
CA PRO A 178 -9.53 -4.42 6.33
C PRO A 178 -9.42 -5.32 5.08
N VAL A 179 -8.66 -4.91 4.07
CA VAL A 179 -8.51 -5.68 2.82
C VAL A 179 -7.19 -6.46 2.76
N VAL A 180 -6.40 -6.47 3.83
CA VAL A 180 -5.10 -7.13 3.86
C VAL A 180 -5.07 -8.15 4.98
N THR A 181 -4.67 -9.37 4.62
CA THR A 181 -4.47 -10.46 5.57
C THR A 181 -2.99 -10.83 5.60
N LEU A 182 -2.49 -11.08 6.81
CA LEU A 182 -1.09 -11.41 7.06
C LEU A 182 -1.02 -12.80 7.67
N GLU A 183 -0.07 -13.60 7.20
CA GLU A 183 0.27 -14.90 7.78
C GLU A 183 1.77 -14.95 8.06
N VAL A 184 2.14 -15.38 9.26
CA VAL A 184 3.54 -15.60 9.66
C VAL A 184 3.75 -17.09 9.80
N ASN A 185 4.67 -17.64 9.01
CA ASN A 185 4.94 -19.08 8.99
C ASN A 185 3.65 -19.93 8.85
N GLY A 186 2.71 -19.46 8.02
CA GLY A 186 1.39 -20.08 7.80
C GLY A 186 0.35 -19.84 8.90
N ARG A 187 0.64 -19.03 9.92
CA ARG A 187 -0.32 -18.67 10.99
C ARG A 187 -0.90 -17.27 10.77
N PRO A 188 -2.22 -17.09 10.83
CA PRO A 188 -2.82 -15.77 10.62
C PRO A 188 -2.43 -14.80 11.74
N VAL A 189 -2.10 -13.57 11.36
CA VAL A 189 -1.79 -12.46 12.26
C VAL A 189 -2.92 -11.44 12.22
N LEU A 190 -3.57 -11.21 13.35
CA LEU A 190 -4.67 -10.25 13.45
C LEU A 190 -4.13 -8.83 13.60
N ILE A 191 -4.40 -7.97 12.61
CA ILE A 191 -3.98 -6.55 12.63
C ILE A 191 -5.15 -5.56 12.62
N GLU A 192 -6.39 -6.02 12.48
CA GLU A 192 -7.58 -5.15 12.37
C GLU A 192 -7.77 -4.27 13.61
N GLY A 193 -7.51 -4.80 14.81
CA GLY A 193 -7.55 -4.03 16.07
C GLY A 193 -6.41 -3.02 16.24
N LEU A 194 -5.41 -3.05 15.36
CA LEU A 194 -4.27 -2.13 15.34
C LEU A 194 -4.39 -1.07 14.24
N ALA A 195 -5.47 -1.12 13.45
CA ALA A 195 -5.77 -0.11 12.45
C ALA A 195 -6.09 1.23 13.13
N ARG A 196 -5.48 2.29 12.63
CA ARG A 196 -5.83 3.68 12.99
C ARG A 196 -7.13 4.09 12.30
N ARG A 197 -7.68 5.24 12.70
CA ARG A 197 -8.94 5.78 12.14
C ARG A 197 -8.88 6.08 10.63
N ASP A 198 -7.70 6.28 10.07
CA ASP A 198 -7.46 6.50 8.65
C ASP A 198 -7.36 5.18 7.85
N GLY A 199 -7.51 4.03 8.50
CA GLY A 199 -7.40 2.71 7.89
C GLY A 199 -5.96 2.20 7.74
N THR A 200 -4.97 2.93 8.26
CA THR A 200 -3.56 2.53 8.25
C THR A 200 -3.18 1.76 9.51
N ALA A 201 -2.48 0.65 9.37
CA ALA A 201 -1.88 -0.08 10.49
C ALA A 201 -0.35 0.00 10.41
N HIS A 202 0.29 0.34 11.51
CA HIS A 202 1.75 0.22 11.68
C HIS A 202 2.01 -0.79 12.78
N VAL A 203 2.63 -1.91 12.42
CA VAL A 203 2.70 -3.10 13.25
C VAL A 203 4.14 -3.62 13.29
N LEU A 204 4.59 -4.04 14.48
CA LEU A 204 5.75 -4.89 14.65
C LEU A 204 5.28 -6.32 14.83
N ILE A 205 5.84 -7.22 14.03
CA ILE A 205 5.52 -8.65 14.04
C ILE A 205 6.77 -9.40 14.51
N ASP A 206 6.65 -10.11 15.64
CA ASP A 206 7.75 -10.92 16.18
C ASP A 206 7.96 -12.24 15.41
N ALA A 207 8.86 -13.10 15.88
CA ALA A 207 9.14 -14.37 15.21
C ALA A 207 7.97 -15.37 15.35
N GLU A 208 7.19 -15.20 16.40
CA GLU A 208 6.06 -16.03 16.82
C GLU A 208 4.75 -15.66 16.09
N GLY A 209 4.72 -14.48 15.45
CA GLY A 209 3.56 -13.95 14.73
C GLY A 209 2.66 -13.04 15.58
N HIS A 210 3.10 -12.58 16.75
CA HIS A 210 2.36 -11.57 17.50
C HIS A 210 2.58 -10.19 16.88
N ALA A 211 1.46 -9.51 16.66
CA ALA A 211 1.40 -8.14 16.20
C ALA A 211 1.31 -7.17 17.38
N SER A 212 2.16 -6.15 17.40
CA SER A 212 2.11 -5.04 18.36
C SER A 212 2.17 -3.69 17.65
N PRO A 213 1.63 -2.61 18.23
CA PRO A 213 1.73 -1.27 17.65
C PRO A 213 3.18 -0.87 17.42
N ALA A 214 3.52 -0.48 16.20
CA ALA A 214 4.86 0.01 15.91
C ALA A 214 5.04 1.44 16.45
N PRO A 215 6.16 1.76 17.12
CA PRO A 215 6.45 3.12 17.53
C PRO A 215 6.61 4.02 16.30
N PRO A 216 6.25 5.32 16.40
CA PRO A 216 6.48 6.26 15.32
C PRO A 216 7.95 6.25 14.93
N ARG A 217 8.24 6.26 13.63
CA ARG A 217 9.61 6.49 13.16
C ARG A 217 9.97 7.89 13.62
N LEU A 218 10.86 7.99 14.60
CA LEU A 218 11.56 9.23 14.87
C LEU A 218 12.27 9.57 13.57
N ALA A 219 11.86 10.67 12.93
CA ALA A 219 12.63 11.24 11.83
C ALA A 219 14.06 11.35 12.37
N HIS A 220 15.01 10.69 11.71
CA HIS A 220 16.42 10.92 11.98
C HIS A 220 16.65 12.42 11.77
N GLY A 221 16.72 13.16 12.86
CA GLY A 221 17.46 14.40 12.89
C GLY A 221 18.91 13.98 12.98
N ASP A 222 19.65 14.27 11.91
CA ASP A 222 21.06 14.67 11.89
C ASP A 222 21.34 15.32 10.53
#